data_AF-A0A966SCR1-F1
#
_entry.id   AF-A0A966SCR1-F1
#
_cell.length_a   1.000
_cell.length_b   1.000
_cell.length_c   1.000
_cell.angle_alpha   90.00
_cell.angle_beta   90.00
_cell.angle_gamma   90.00
#
_symmetry.space_group_name_H-M   'P 1'
#
loop_
_entity.id
_entity.type
_entity.pdbx_description
1 polymer ?
#
loop_
_entity_poly.entity_id
_entity_poly.type
_entity_poly.pdbx_seq_one_letter_code
_entity_poly.pdbx_strand_id
1 'polypeptide(L)' 'MSQADLALALRAADVADAVSLPGFESRSFRVDHKADASEVTEIDRNT' A
#
# COMPACT_ATOMS: atom_id res chain seq x y z
N MET A 1 18.66 13.61 3.40
CA MET A 1 17.57 12.93 4.13
C MET A 1 17.98 12.86 5.59
N SER A 2 17.19 13.42 6.50
CA SER A 2 17.54 13.41 7.92
C SER A 2 17.25 12.04 8.56
N GLN A 3 17.84 11.76 9.72
CA GLN A 3 17.54 10.55 10.47
C GLN A 3 16.07 10.50 10.91
N ALA A 4 15.45 11.65 11.16
CA ALA A 4 14.03 11.76 11.47
C ALA A 4 13.16 11.37 10.26
N ASP A 5 13.54 11.81 9.05
CA ASP A 5 12.83 11.44 7.82
C ASP A 5 12.91 9.94 7.58
N LEU A 6 14.08 9.31 7.80
CA LEU A 6 14.24 7.86 7.68
C LEU A 6 13.37 7.10 8.68
N ALA A 7 13.39 7.52 9.95
CA ALA A 7 12.57 6.87 10.98
C ALA A 7 11.07 7.01 10.70
N LEU A 8 10.64 8.13 10.12
CA LEU A 8 9.27 8.30 9.66
C LEU A 8 8.93 7.38 8.48
N ALA A 9 9.80 7.33 7.47
CA ALA A 9 9.60 6.50 6.30
C ALA A 9 9.50 5.01 6.64
N LEU A 10 10.35 4.50 7.53
CA LEU A 10 10.31 3.11 7.97
C LEU A 10 8.98 2.78 8.67
N ARG A 11 8.51 3.65 9.58
CA ARG A 11 7.21 3.45 10.24
C ARG A 11 6.05 3.48 9.26
N ALA A 12 6.10 4.35 8.26
CA ALA A 12 5.09 4.39 7.21
C ALA A 12 5.08 3.09 6.38
N ALA A 13 6.26 2.54 6.07
CA ALA A 13 6.39 1.25 5.39
C ALA A 13 5.83 0.10 6.24
N ASP A 14 6.15 0.03 7.53
CA ASP A 14 5.63 -1.00 8.44
C ASP A 14 4.08 -1.02 8.46
N VAL A 15 3.46 0.17 8.49
CA VAL A 15 2.00 0.30 8.44
C VAL A 15 1.43 -0.11 7.08
N ALA A 16 2.09 0.26 5.98
CA ALA A 16 1.65 -0.13 4.64
C ALA A 16 1.73 -1.65 4.40
N ASP A 17 2.80 -2.29 4.90
CA ASP A 17 2.96 -3.74 4.83
C ASP A 17 1.88 -4.46 5.64
N ALA A 18 1.56 -3.96 6.84
CA ALA A 18 0.50 -4.53 7.68
C ALA A 18 -0.90 -4.46 7.03
N VAL A 19 -1.15 -3.46 6.19
CA VAL A 19 -2.41 -3.32 5.44
C VAL A 19 -2.42 -4.20 4.20
N SER A 20 -1.32 -4.23 3.45
CA SER A 20 -1.28 -4.86 2.13
C SER A 20 -1.02 -6.37 2.15
N LEU A 21 -0.20 -6.85 3.07
CA LEU A 21 0.21 -8.25 3.14
C LEU A 21 -0.97 -9.23 3.33
N PRO A 22 -1.94 -9.00 4.24
CA PRO A 22 -3.04 -9.95 4.44
C PRO A 22 -3.91 -10.13 3.18
N GLY A 23 -4.17 -9.03 2.47
CA GLY A 23 -4.94 -9.05 1.23
C GLY A 23 -4.18 -9.76 0.10
N PHE A 24 -2.87 -9.54 0.01
CA PHE A 24 -2.00 -10.25 -0.93
C PHE A 24 -1.97 -11.76 -0.67
N GLU A 25 -1.71 -12.18 0.57
CA GLU A 25 -1.63 -13.60 0.95
C GLU A 25 -2.95 -14.34 0.74
N SER A 26 -4.07 -13.71 1.07
CA SER A 26 -5.41 -14.26 0.86
C SER A 26 -5.88 -14.21 -0.59
N ARG A 27 -5.15 -13.51 -1.48
CA ARG A 27 -5.57 -13.18 -2.85
C ARG A 27 -6.97 -12.57 -2.89
N SER A 28 -7.32 -11.81 -1.85
CA SER A 28 -8.65 -11.25 -1.65
C SER A 28 -8.61 -9.74 -1.88
N PHE A 29 -8.61 -9.36 -3.15
CA PHE A 29 -8.70 -7.96 -3.58
C PHE A 29 -9.29 -7.87 -4.98
N ARG A 30 -9.94 -6.74 -5.28
CA ARG A 30 -10.28 -6.38 -6.66
C ARG A 30 -9.15 -5.57 -7.27
N VAL A 31 -8.95 -5.77 -8.57
CA VAL A 31 -8.13 -4.91 -9.41
C VAL A 31 -9.08 -4.00 -10.19
N ASP A 32 -8.86 -2.70 -10.05
CA ASP A 32 -9.51 -1.65 -10.81
C ASP A 32 -8.47 -0.92 -11.67
N HIS A 33 -8.94 0.05 -12.46
CA HIS A 33 -8.06 0.91 -13.26
C HIS A 33 -8.23 2.37 -12.86
N LYS A 34 -7.13 3.11 -12.88
CA LYS A 34 -7.09 4.57 -12.77
C LYS A 34 -7.51 5.22 -14.09
N ALA A 35 -7.67 6.54 -14.07
CA ALA A 35 -8.04 7.32 -15.27
C ALA A 35 -7.00 7.23 -16.41
N ASP A 36 -5.74 6.95 -16.07
CA ASP A 36 -4.65 6.72 -17.02
C ASP A 36 -4.54 5.24 -17.46
N ALA A 37 -5.55 4.42 -17.16
CA ALA A 37 -5.60 2.99 -17.42
C ALA A 37 -4.50 2.16 -16.74
N SER A 38 -3.80 2.69 -15.74
CA SER A 38 -2.93 1.88 -14.88
C SER A 38 -3.75 1.10 -13.85
N GLU A 39 -3.29 -0.10 -13.49
CA GLU A 39 -3.94 -0.96 -12.49
C GLU A 39 -3.83 -0.35 -11.08
N VAL A 40 -4.84 -0.61 -10.25
CA VAL A 40 -4.86 -0.28 -8.83
C VAL A 40 -5.73 -1.28 -8.08
N THR A 41 -5.30 -1.70 -6.89
CA THR A 41 -6.09 -2.60 -6.06
C THR A 41 -6.97 -1.83 -5.08
N GLU A 42 -8.01 -2.49 -4.55
CA GLU A 42 -8.79 -1.95 -3.41
C GLU A 42 -7.89 -1.60 -2.21
N ILE A 43 -6.86 -2.42 -1.97
CA ILE A 43 -5.88 -2.27 -0.89
C ILE A 43 -5.08 -0.97 -1.07
N ASP A 44 -4.70 -0.62 -2.31
CA ASP A 44 -3.97 0.61 -2.61
C ASP A 44 -4.77 1.89 -2.31
N ARG A 45 -6.11 1.80 -2.31
CA ARG A 45 -6.99 2.96 -2.08
C ARG A 45 -7.29 3.22 -0.61
N ASN A 46 -7.34 2.19 0.24
CA ASN A 46 -7.60 2.27 1.69
C ASN A 46 -8.70 3.28 2.09
N THR A 47 -9.87 3.21 1.45
CA THR A 47 -11.09 4.00 1.75
C THR A 47 -12.24 3.11 2.17
#